data_AF-A0A7L0PFF8-F1
#
_entry.id   AF-A0A7L0PFF8-F1
#
_cell.length_a   1.000
_cell.length_b   1.000
_cell.length_c   1.000
_cell.angle_alpha   90.00
_cell.angle_beta   90.00
_cell.angle_gamma   90.00
#
_symmetry.space_group_name_H-M   'P 1'
#
loop_
_entity.id
_entity.type
_entity.pdbx_description
1 polymer ?
#
loop_
_entity_poly.entity_id
_entity_poly.type
_entity_poly.pdbx_seq_one_letter_code
_entity_poly.pdbx_strand_id
1 'polypeptide(L)'
;TVSPPGKTNVSDEELEEMLKEGKGPINFTVFLTLFGEKLNGTDPEESILNAFKLFDPAGTGTVNKDEFKQLLLTQADKFSPEEVEQMFAVTPIDVSGNIDYKSLCYIVTHGDEKE
;
A
#
# COMPACT_ATOMS: atom_id res chain seq x y z
N THR A 1 6.00 27.39 0.98
CA THR A 1 7.21 26.83 0.35
C THR A 1 6.93 25.36 0.12
N VAL A 2 6.76 24.95 -1.14
CA VAL A 2 6.47 23.56 -1.48
C VAL A 2 7.77 22.78 -1.30
N SER A 3 7.76 21.77 -0.42
CA SER A 3 8.89 20.83 -0.32
C SER A 3 9.11 20.18 -1.68
N PRO A 4 10.36 20.03 -2.16
CA PRO A 4 10.61 19.34 -3.42
C PRO A 4 10.03 17.92 -3.34
N PRO A 5 9.39 17.41 -4.40
CA PRO A 5 9.02 16.00 -4.44
C PRO A 5 10.30 15.17 -4.43
N GLY A 6 10.52 14.40 -3.36
CA GLY A 6 11.63 13.47 -3.21
C GLY A 6 12.51 13.72 -1.98
N LYS A 7 13.15 12.64 -1.49
CA LYS A 7 14.11 12.69 -0.39
C LYS A 7 15.43 13.31 -0.86
N THR A 8 15.82 14.43 -0.27
CA THR A 8 17.06 15.16 -0.64
C THR A 8 18.29 14.73 0.16
N ASN A 9 18.15 13.83 1.13
CA ASN A 9 19.23 13.37 2.02
C ASN A 9 19.23 11.84 2.09
N VAL A 10 19.48 11.20 0.95
CA VAL A 10 19.58 9.75 0.77
C VAL A 10 21.06 9.36 0.87
N SER A 11 21.38 8.26 1.55
CA SER A 11 22.77 7.79 1.65
C SER A 11 23.27 7.26 0.29
N ASP A 12 24.57 7.29 0.06
CA ASP A 12 25.17 6.70 -1.15
C ASP A 12 24.83 5.21 -1.28
N GLU A 13 24.73 4.51 -0.14
CA GLU A 13 24.34 3.11 -0.06
C GLU A 13 22.91 2.89 -0.57
N GLU A 14 21.94 3.69 -0.12
CA GLU A 14 20.54 3.61 -0.56
C GLU A 14 20.40 4.00 -2.04
N LEU A 15 21.15 5.02 -2.50
CA LEU A 15 21.21 5.38 -3.93
C LEU A 15 21.76 4.23 -4.78
N GLU A 16 22.81 3.55 -4.34
CA GLU A 16 23.34 2.39 -5.05
C GLU A 16 22.34 1.22 -5.10
N GLU A 17 21.61 0.98 -4.02
CA GLU A 17 20.56 -0.05 -3.97
C GLU A 17 19.44 0.26 -4.97
N MET A 18 18.98 1.50 -5.03
CA MET A 18 17.98 1.94 -6.02
C MET A 18 18.47 1.74 -7.46
N LEU A 19 19.73 2.05 -7.74
CA LEU A 19 20.31 1.88 -9.08
C LEU A 19 20.51 0.40 -9.46
N LYS A 20 20.75 -0.48 -8.47
CA LYS A 20 20.91 -1.94 -8.68
C LYS A 20 19.60 -2.64 -9.07
N GLU A 21 18.44 -2.02 -8.87
CA GLU A 21 17.17 -2.57 -9.35
C GLU A 21 17.11 -2.65 -10.89
N GLY A 22 17.82 -1.75 -11.59
CA GLY A 22 17.91 -1.77 -13.05
C GLY A 22 18.91 -2.78 -13.61
N LYS A 23 18.56 -3.39 -14.74
CA LYS A 23 19.50 -4.21 -15.53
C LYS A 23 20.42 -3.31 -16.37
N GLY A 24 21.37 -2.64 -15.69
CA GLY A 24 22.32 -1.71 -16.31
C GLY A 24 21.97 -0.23 -16.09
N PRO A 25 22.56 0.70 -16.87
CA PRO A 25 22.34 2.13 -16.68
C PRO A 25 20.85 2.51 -16.73
N ILE A 26 20.36 3.19 -15.70
CA ILE A 26 18.98 3.68 -15.65
C ILE A 26 18.81 4.79 -16.69
N ASN A 27 18.16 4.44 -17.79
CA ASN A 27 17.62 5.40 -18.75
C ASN A 27 16.08 5.42 -18.64
N PHE A 28 15.43 6.33 -19.35
CA PHE A 28 13.97 6.50 -19.26
C PHE A 28 13.20 5.20 -19.56
N THR A 29 13.64 4.41 -20.53
CA THR A 29 12.99 3.12 -20.86
C THR A 29 13.15 2.10 -19.74
N VAL A 30 14.35 1.97 -19.16
CA VAL A 30 14.59 1.07 -18.02
C VAL A 30 13.74 1.51 -16.82
N PHE A 31 13.64 2.81 -16.57
CA PHE A 31 12.79 3.36 -15.52
C PHE A 31 11.32 2.99 -15.72
N LEU A 32 10.77 3.18 -16.93
CA LEU A 32 9.39 2.78 -17.23
C LEU A 32 9.16 1.27 -17.06
N THR A 33 10.13 0.44 -17.44
CA THR A 33 10.04 -1.01 -17.25
C THR A 33 10.01 -1.37 -15.76
N LEU A 34 10.89 -0.80 -14.94
CA LEU A 34 10.91 -1.04 -13.49
C LEU A 34 9.58 -0.65 -12.84
N PHE A 35 9.03 0.51 -13.20
CA PHE A 35 7.72 0.94 -12.71
C PHE A 35 6.60 0.04 -13.21
N GLY A 36 6.63 -0.37 -14.48
CA GLY A 36 5.67 -1.30 -15.05
C GLY A 36 5.69 -2.66 -14.35
N GLU A 37 6.87 -3.18 -14.00
CA GLU A 37 7.02 -4.43 -13.24
C GLU A 37 6.53 -4.29 -11.79
N LYS A 38 6.84 -3.18 -11.11
CA LYS A 38 6.39 -2.94 -9.72
C LYS A 38 4.88 -2.69 -9.60
N LEU A 39 4.27 -2.07 -10.62
CA LEU A 39 2.82 -1.83 -10.67
C LEU A 39 2.05 -3.01 -11.28
N ASN A 40 2.74 -4.01 -11.81
CA ASN A 40 2.06 -5.17 -12.40
C ASN A 40 1.34 -5.97 -11.30
N GLY A 41 0.05 -6.20 -11.50
CA GLY A 41 -0.79 -6.93 -10.54
C GLY A 41 -1.44 -6.05 -9.47
N THR A 42 -1.31 -4.72 -9.54
CA THR A 42 -2.12 -3.83 -8.71
C THR A 42 -3.49 -3.60 -9.34
N ASP A 43 -4.52 -3.61 -8.48
CA ASP A 43 -5.87 -3.25 -8.88
C ASP A 43 -6.07 -1.73 -8.80
N PRO A 44 -6.92 -1.14 -9.67
CA PRO A 44 -7.31 0.25 -9.51
C PRO A 44 -8.01 0.47 -8.16
N GLU A 45 -7.82 1.64 -7.55
CA GLU A 45 -8.40 2.00 -6.24
C GLU A 45 -9.90 1.68 -6.16
N GLU A 46 -10.67 1.98 -7.21
CA GLU A 46 -12.11 1.69 -7.28
C GLU A 46 -12.42 0.20 -7.12
N SER A 47 -11.60 -0.68 -7.69
CA SER A 47 -11.78 -2.13 -7.59
C SER A 47 -11.51 -2.62 -6.16
N ILE A 48 -10.46 -2.09 -5.53
CA ILE A 48 -10.12 -2.38 -4.13
C ILE A 48 -11.25 -1.89 -3.20
N LEU A 49 -11.73 -0.66 -3.40
CA LEU A 49 -12.86 -0.09 -2.65
C LEU A 49 -14.13 -0.94 -2.80
N ASN A 50 -14.42 -1.41 -4.01
CA ASN A 50 -15.59 -2.25 -4.26
C ASN A 50 -15.49 -3.62 -3.58
N ALA A 51 -14.28 -4.18 -3.43
CA ALA A 51 -14.08 -5.39 -2.65
C ALA A 51 -14.39 -5.16 -1.16
N PHE A 52 -13.97 -4.04 -0.57
CA PHE A 52 -14.27 -3.70 0.82
C PHE A 52 -15.76 -3.48 1.09
N LYS A 53 -16.52 -2.94 0.13
CA LYS A 53 -17.98 -2.75 0.26
C LYS A 53 -18.74 -4.06 0.51
N LEU A 54 -18.19 -5.22 0.15
CA LEU A 54 -18.79 -6.52 0.47
C LEU A 54 -18.82 -6.79 1.98
N PHE A 55 -17.92 -6.17 2.75
CA PHE A 55 -17.81 -6.28 4.20
C PHE A 55 -18.49 -5.13 4.95
N ASP A 56 -18.94 -4.10 4.23
CA ASP A 56 -19.63 -2.93 4.77
C ASP A 56 -21.00 -2.73 4.08
N PRO A 57 -22.00 -3.59 4.35
CA PRO A 57 -23.34 -3.46 3.75
C PRO A 57 -24.06 -2.16 4.16
N ALA A 58 -23.66 -1.56 5.27
CA ALA A 58 -24.22 -0.32 5.80
C ALA A 58 -23.62 0.93 5.13
N GLY A 59 -22.52 0.78 4.39
CA GLY A 59 -21.84 1.87 3.69
C GLY A 59 -21.20 2.90 4.64
N THR A 60 -20.75 2.46 5.82
CA THR A 60 -20.13 3.34 6.82
C THR A 60 -18.78 3.89 6.36
N GLY A 61 -18.11 3.20 5.44
CA GLY A 61 -16.73 3.48 5.07
C GLY A 61 -15.70 2.85 6.01
N THR A 62 -16.14 1.98 6.93
CA THR A 62 -15.26 1.33 7.91
C THR A 62 -15.50 -0.18 7.99
N VAL A 63 -14.46 -0.93 8.37
CA VAL A 63 -14.54 -2.37 8.65
C VAL A 63 -13.91 -2.69 9.99
N ASN A 64 -14.43 -3.70 10.70
CA ASN A 64 -13.85 -4.11 11.97
C ASN A 64 -12.47 -4.78 11.75
N LYS A 65 -11.43 -4.33 12.48
CA LYS A 65 -10.06 -4.85 12.36
C LYS A 65 -9.99 -6.35 12.59
N ASP A 66 -10.62 -6.85 13.65
CA ASP A 66 -10.48 -8.24 14.06
C ASP A 66 -11.19 -9.19 13.09
N GLU A 67 -12.37 -8.82 12.61
CA GLU A 67 -13.09 -9.57 11.58
C GLU A 67 -12.29 -9.62 10.27
N PHE A 68 -11.76 -8.48 9.83
CA PHE A 68 -10.96 -8.41 8.61
C PHE A 68 -9.64 -9.18 8.75
N LYS A 69 -8.98 -9.10 9.92
CA LYS A 69 -7.79 -9.89 10.26
C LYS A 69 -8.06 -11.39 10.16
N GLN A 70 -9.17 -11.86 10.72
CA GLN A 70 -9.54 -13.29 10.62
C GLN A 70 -9.72 -13.73 9.18
N LEU A 71 -10.32 -12.90 8.33
CA LEU A 71 -10.50 -13.21 6.92
C LEU A 71 -9.15 -13.33 6.18
N LEU A 72 -8.25 -12.36 6.35
CA LEU A 72 -6.93 -12.36 5.71
C LEU A 72 -6.05 -13.56 6.12
N LEU A 73 -6.22 -14.05 7.36
CA LEU A 73 -5.44 -15.20 7.88
C LEU A 73 -6.05 -16.56 7.49
N THR A 74 -7.34 -16.61 7.13
CA THR A 74 -8.06 -17.89 6.98
C THR A 74 -8.58 -18.17 5.58
N GLN A 75 -8.85 -17.13 4.78
CA GLN A 75 -9.50 -17.24 3.47
C GLN A 75 -8.52 -17.01 2.32
N ALA A 76 -8.81 -17.63 1.17
CA ALA A 76 -8.05 -17.48 -0.08
C ALA A 76 -6.54 -17.67 0.10
N ASP A 77 -5.75 -16.79 -0.52
CA ASP A 77 -4.31 -16.70 -0.30
C ASP A 77 -4.07 -16.02 1.04
N LYS A 78 -3.59 -16.83 1.99
CA LYS A 78 -3.47 -16.43 3.39
C LYS A 78 -2.27 -15.53 3.57
N PHE A 79 -2.51 -14.40 4.21
CA PHE A 79 -1.46 -13.54 4.69
C PHE A 79 -0.82 -14.17 5.93
N SER A 80 0.46 -13.91 6.12
CA SER A 80 1.14 -14.15 7.39
C SER A 80 0.65 -13.17 8.46
N PRO A 81 0.71 -13.55 9.75
CA PRO A 81 0.40 -12.63 10.85
C PRO A 81 1.19 -11.32 10.78
N GLU A 82 2.44 -11.39 10.33
CA GLU A 82 3.33 -10.24 10.17
C GLU A 82 2.84 -9.29 9.07
N GLU A 83 2.45 -9.80 7.91
CA GLU A 83 1.93 -8.98 6.80
C GLU A 83 0.62 -8.28 7.19
N VAL A 84 -0.27 -8.97 7.91
CA VAL A 84 -1.53 -8.38 8.38
C VAL A 84 -1.26 -7.26 9.38
N GLU A 85 -0.30 -7.42 10.29
CA GLU A 85 0.04 -6.36 11.24
C GLU A 85 0.69 -5.16 10.55
N GLN A 86 1.53 -5.39 9.53
CA GLN A 86 2.11 -4.32 8.71
C GLN A 86 1.04 -3.53 7.96
N MET A 87 0.05 -4.21 7.37
CA MET A 87 -1.09 -3.56 6.70
C MET A 87 -1.86 -2.62 7.64
N PHE A 88 -2.03 -3.01 8.91
CA PHE A 88 -2.73 -2.19 9.90
C PHE A 88 -1.85 -1.11 10.54
N ALA A 89 -0.53 -1.23 10.49
CA ALA A 89 0.38 -0.21 11.02
C ALA A 89 0.29 1.12 10.26
N VAL A 90 -0.05 1.07 8.96
CA VAL A 90 -0.16 2.25 8.09
C VAL A 90 -1.54 2.90 8.11
N THR A 91 -2.55 2.23 8.67
CA THR A 91 -3.94 2.73 8.63
C THR A 91 -4.41 3.13 10.03
N PRO A 92 -5.01 4.32 10.20
CA PRO A 92 -5.59 4.70 11.48
C PRO A 92 -6.73 3.75 11.87
N ILE A 93 -6.70 3.30 13.12
CA ILE A 93 -7.75 2.50 13.75
C ILE A 93 -8.49 3.39 14.74
N ASP A 94 -9.82 3.40 14.69
CA ASP A 94 -10.64 4.17 15.61
C ASP A 94 -10.71 3.53 17.01
N VAL A 95 -11.30 4.25 17.97
CA VAL A 95 -11.46 3.78 19.36
C VAL A 95 -12.36 2.53 19.49
N SER A 96 -13.14 2.22 18.46
CA SER A 96 -14.02 1.05 18.39
C SER A 96 -13.35 -0.14 17.68
N GLY A 97 -12.09 0.00 17.25
CA GLY A 97 -11.36 -1.03 16.54
C GLY A 97 -11.69 -1.13 15.05
N ASN A 98 -12.32 -0.11 14.46
CA ASN A 98 -12.61 -0.09 13.03
C ASN A 98 -11.53 0.63 12.24
N ILE A 99 -11.38 0.21 11.00
CA ILE A 99 -10.42 0.71 10.04
C ILE A 99 -11.18 1.47 8.96
N ASP A 100 -10.71 2.66 8.62
CA ASP A 100 -11.16 3.37 7.42
C ASP A 100 -10.49 2.74 6.19
N TYR A 101 -11.25 1.88 5.49
CA TYR A 101 -10.74 1.19 4.32
C TYR A 101 -10.55 2.12 3.13
N LYS A 102 -11.19 3.30 3.10
CA LYS A 102 -10.97 4.28 2.02
C LYS A 102 -9.59 4.88 2.14
N SER A 103 -9.22 5.27 3.36
CA SER A 103 -7.86 5.74 3.66
C SER A 103 -6.82 4.66 3.35
N LEU A 104 -7.08 3.40 3.71
CA LEU A 104 -6.19 2.29 3.35
C LEU A 104 -6.05 2.09 1.83
N CYS A 105 -7.15 2.13 1.08
CA CYS A 105 -7.12 2.03 -0.39
C CYS A 105 -6.29 3.15 -1.02
N TYR A 106 -6.45 4.38 -0.52
CA TYR A 106 -5.65 5.52 -0.98
C TYR A 106 -4.16 5.29 -0.71
N ILE A 107 -3.78 4.91 0.51
CA ILE A 107 -2.38 4.67 0.88
C ILE A 107 -1.76 3.54 0.03
N VAL A 108 -2.50 2.46 -0.24
CA VAL A 108 -2.00 1.34 -1.05
C VAL A 108 -1.78 1.73 -2.52
N THR A 109 -2.57 2.68 -3.04
CA THR A 109 -2.52 3.06 -4.46
C THR A 109 -1.66 4.29 -4.74
N HIS A 110 -1.50 5.18 -3.76
CA HIS A 110 -0.79 6.46 -3.91
C HIS A 110 0.45 6.59 -3.01
N GLY A 111 0.62 5.69 -2.03
CA GLY A 111 1.64 5.77 -0.99
C GLY A 111 1.17 6.56 0.24
N ASP A 112 1.89 6.44 1.36
CA ASP A 112 1.68 7.27 2.55
C ASP A 112 2.40 8.62 2.37
N GLU A 113 1.68 9.74 2.45
CA GLU A 113 2.23 11.10 2.26
C GLU A 113 3.08 11.59 3.44
N LYS A 114 3.35 10.74 4.45
CA LYS A 114 4.12 11.08 5.66
C LYS A 114 5.65 11.11 5.49
N GLU A 115 6.18 11.15 4.27
CA GLU A 115 7.62 11.29 4.00
C GLU A 115 8.02 12.65 3.40
#